data_AF-A0A6N2MPX1-F1
#
_entry.id   AF-A0A6N2MPX1-F1
#
_cell.length_a   1.000
_cell.length_b   1.000
_cell.length_c   1.000
_cell.angle_alpha   90.00
_cell.angle_beta   90.00
_cell.angle_gamma   90.00
#
_symmetry.space_group_name_H-M   'P 1'
#
loop_
_entity.id
_entity.type
_entity.pdbx_description
1 polymer ?
#
loop_
_entity_poly.entity_id
_entity_poly.type
_entity_poly.pdbx_seq_one_letter_code
_entity_poly.pdbx_strand_id
1 'polypeptide(L)'
;MYQRLIFKKKLSKTDVEHRMAIPMKRFGVFRIPQGKHFQNFDFLDMISTGRSWSFRCSKRTTNSHPKPVLTSDWIKYVKKKCLKEDDEVSFFYVKKDGEERLQFGVQARKKSRLMGTDFWSDV
;
A
#
# COMPACT_ATOMS: atom_id res chain seq x y z
N MET A 1 18.14 -5.05 8.66
CA MET A 1 17.00 -4.88 7.73
C MET A 1 17.06 -3.51 7.07
N TYR A 2 17.06 -3.44 5.74
CA TYR A 2 17.00 -2.18 4.99
C TYR A 2 15.57 -1.90 4.51
N GLN A 3 15.11 -0.66 4.67
CA GLN A 3 13.84 -0.20 4.12
C GLN A 3 13.99 1.15 3.42
N ARG A 4 13.33 1.31 2.26
CA ARG A 4 13.27 2.58 1.52
C ARG A 4 11.83 2.89 1.14
N LEU A 5 11.35 4.06 1.54
CA LEU A 5 10.00 4.53 1.24
C LEU A 5 9.81 4.65 -0.29
N ILE A 6 8.75 4.03 -0.80
CA ILE A 6 8.27 4.23 -2.16
C ILE A 6 7.32 5.43 -2.16
N PHE A 7 6.27 5.35 -1.34
CA PHE A 7 5.35 6.45 -1.12
C PHE A 7 4.60 6.28 0.19
N LYS A 8 4.15 7.42 0.71
CA LYS A 8 3.22 7.54 1.82
C LYS A 8 1.97 8.24 1.32
N LYS A 9 0.81 7.82 1.81
CA LYS A 9 -0.46 8.44 1.45
C LYS A 9 -1.40 8.45 2.65
N LYS A 10 -2.08 9.57 2.81
CA LYS A 10 -3.29 9.68 3.61
C LYS A 10 -4.46 9.06 2.85
N LEU A 11 -5.21 8.18 3.51
CA LEU A 11 -6.31 7.46 2.89
C LEU A 11 -7.52 8.37 2.71
N SER A 12 -8.05 8.38 1.49
CA SER A 12 -9.36 8.96 1.17
C SER A 12 -10.48 7.96 1.42
N LYS A 13 -11.73 8.41 1.45
CA LYS A 13 -12.91 7.54 1.45
C LYS A 13 -12.86 6.41 0.41
N THR A 14 -12.46 6.71 -0.83
CA THR A 14 -12.33 5.69 -1.90
C THR A 14 -11.28 4.63 -1.58
N ASP A 15 -10.18 5.05 -0.94
CA ASP A 15 -9.12 4.11 -0.53
C ASP A 15 -9.64 3.15 0.52
N VAL A 16 -10.42 3.62 1.48
CA VAL A 16 -10.94 2.80 2.58
C VAL A 16 -12.07 1.87 2.12
N GLU A 17 -12.96 2.37 1.26
CA GLU A 17 -14.20 1.65 0.91
C GLU A 17 -14.05 0.72 -0.30
N HIS A 18 -13.13 1.01 -1.22
CA HIS A 18 -13.09 0.33 -2.52
C HIS A 18 -11.70 -0.16 -2.94
N ARG A 19 -10.73 0.75 -3.05
CA ARG A 19 -9.42 0.47 -3.67
C ARG A 19 -8.43 1.57 -3.40
N MET A 20 -7.17 1.21 -3.19
CA MET A 20 -6.13 2.18 -2.94
C MET A 20 -5.59 2.78 -4.24
N ALA A 21 -5.80 4.06 -4.46
CA ALA A 21 -5.21 4.77 -5.60
C ALA A 21 -3.72 4.99 -5.38
N ILE A 22 -2.91 4.53 -6.34
CA ILE A 22 -1.45 4.70 -6.34
C ILE A 22 -1.13 6.09 -6.89
N PRO A 23 -0.29 6.89 -6.20
CA PRO A 23 0.19 8.16 -6.76
C PRO A 23 0.85 7.94 -8.12
N MET A 24 0.39 8.65 -9.15
CA MET A 24 0.80 8.40 -10.54
C MET A 24 2.33 8.45 -10.74
N LYS A 25 3.01 9.41 -10.09
CA LYS A 25 4.47 9.56 -10.11
C LYS A 25 5.24 8.35 -9.53
N ARG A 26 4.55 7.48 -8.78
CA ARG A 26 5.12 6.31 -8.08
C ARG A 26 4.72 5.00 -8.73
N PHE A 27 3.79 5.03 -9.69
CA PHE A 27 3.26 3.83 -10.35
C PHE A 27 4.32 3.00 -11.09
N GLY A 28 5.36 3.63 -11.66
CA GLY A 28 6.41 2.93 -12.41
C GLY A 28 7.17 1.85 -11.61
N VAL A 29 7.05 1.86 -10.29
CA VAL A 29 7.57 0.82 -9.39
C VAL A 29 6.81 -0.51 -9.55
N PHE A 30 5.51 -0.45 -9.81
CA PHE A 30 4.65 -1.61 -10.02
C PHE A 30 4.63 -1.99 -11.50
N ARG A 31 5.65 -2.74 -11.91
CA ARG A 31 5.81 -3.18 -13.30
C ARG A 31 4.75 -4.22 -13.66
N ILE A 32 3.72 -3.78 -14.38
CA ILE A 32 2.76 -4.67 -15.02
C ILE A 32 3.36 -5.13 -16.36
N PRO A 33 3.47 -6.45 -16.62
CA PRO A 33 4.01 -6.96 -17.88
C PRO A 33 3.30 -6.41 -19.11
N GLN A 34 4.03 -6.27 -20.22
CA GLN A 34 3.45 -5.85 -21.50
C GLN A 34 2.33 -6.81 -21.90
N GLY A 35 1.25 -6.26 -22.47
CA GLY A 35 0.04 -7.02 -22.82
C GLY A 35 -0.87 -7.36 -21.62
N LYS A 36 -0.44 -7.14 -20.38
CA LYS A 36 -1.28 -7.30 -19.18
C LYS A 36 -1.82 -5.96 -18.68
N HIS A 37 -2.96 -6.04 -17.99
CA HIS A 37 -3.62 -4.89 -17.37
C HIS A 37 -3.48 -4.87 -15.85
N PHE A 38 -3.02 -5.97 -15.26
CA PHE A 38 -2.76 -6.09 -13.83
C PHE A 38 -1.61 -7.05 -13.53
N GLN A 39 -1.08 -6.95 -12.31
CA GLN A 39 -0.11 -7.87 -11.72
C GLN A 39 -0.36 -7.93 -10.21
N ASN A 40 -0.26 -9.12 -9.61
CA ASN A 40 -0.29 -9.28 -8.16
C ASN A 40 1.12 -9.07 -7.59
N PHE A 41 1.18 -8.40 -6.44
CA PHE A 41 2.41 -8.15 -5.70
C PHE A 41 2.17 -8.48 -4.24
N ASP A 42 3.13 -9.19 -3.64
CA ASP A 42 3.09 -9.52 -2.22
C ASP A 42 3.84 -8.45 -1.43
N PHE A 43 3.20 -7.98 -0.36
CA PHE A 43 3.72 -6.96 0.54
C PHE A 43 3.87 -7.56 1.92
N LEU A 44 5.08 -7.50 2.47
CA LEU A 44 5.33 -7.82 3.87
C LEU A 44 4.60 -6.82 4.75
N ASP A 45 3.88 -7.31 5.75
CA ASP A 45 3.35 -6.47 6.81
C ASP A 45 4.52 -6.06 7.73
N MET A 46 4.78 -4.75 7.80
CA MET A 46 5.94 -4.23 8.52
C MET A 46 5.78 -4.24 10.04
N ILE A 47 4.55 -4.45 10.53
CA ILE A 47 4.21 -4.46 11.96
C ILE A 47 3.87 -5.88 12.42
N SER A 48 3.03 -6.60 11.66
CA SER A 48 2.63 -7.97 11.98
C SER A 48 3.61 -8.98 11.38
N THR A 49 4.62 -9.38 12.15
CA THR A 49 5.67 -10.33 11.73
C THR A 49 5.08 -11.61 11.12
N GLY A 50 5.65 -12.04 9.99
CA GLY A 50 5.26 -13.29 9.32
C GLY A 50 3.99 -13.22 8.48
N ARG A 51 3.34 -12.05 8.37
CA ARG A 51 2.18 -11.85 7.50
C ARG A 51 2.55 -11.09 6.23
N SER A 52 2.01 -11.56 5.10
CA SER A 52 2.07 -10.87 3.82
C SER A 52 0.66 -10.62 3.28
N TRP A 53 0.52 -9.59 2.44
CA TRP A 53 -0.71 -9.22 1.78
C TRP A 53 -0.52 -9.23 0.27
N SER A 54 -1.40 -9.90 -0.48
CA SER A 54 -1.32 -9.94 -1.94
C SER A 54 -2.24 -8.89 -2.57
N PHE A 55 -1.65 -7.77 -2.99
CA PHE A 55 -2.40 -6.70 -3.63
C PHE A 55 -2.30 -6.82 -5.15
N ARG A 56 -3.45 -6.74 -5.81
CA ARG A 56 -3.51 -6.65 -7.27
C ARG A 56 -3.36 -5.19 -7.68
N CYS A 57 -2.24 -4.89 -8.34
CA CYS A 57 -2.03 -3.60 -9.01
C CYS A 57 -2.59 -3.65 -10.42
N SER A 58 -3.52 -2.75 -10.76
CA SER A 58 -4.09 -2.65 -12.10
C SER A 58 -4.06 -1.22 -12.63
N LYS A 59 -4.14 -1.09 -13.96
CA LYS A 59 -4.32 0.17 -14.67
C LYS A 59 -5.56 0.12 -15.56
N ARG A 60 -6.17 1.28 -15.81
CA ARG A 60 -7.25 1.44 -16.79
C ARG A 60 -6.74 1.07 -18.19
N THR A 61 -7.58 0.39 -18.95
CA THR A 61 -7.28 -0.09 -20.31
C THR A 61 -7.60 0.94 -21.40
N THR A 62 -8.50 1.88 -21.11
CA THR A 62 -9.18 2.70 -22.13
C THR A 62 -8.61 4.10 -22.37
N ASN A 63 -7.62 4.59 -21.61
CA ASN A 63 -7.17 5.99 -21.70
C ASN A 63 -5.64 6.16 -21.64
N SER A 64 -5.15 7.30 -22.15
CA SER A 64 -3.78 7.83 -21.96
C SER A 64 -3.38 8.05 -20.49
N HIS A 65 -4.35 8.00 -19.57
CA HIS A 65 -4.15 8.15 -18.13
C HIS A 65 -4.48 6.84 -17.37
N PRO A 66 -3.46 6.02 -17.07
CA PRO A 66 -3.59 4.70 -16.45
C PRO A 66 -4.40 4.62 -15.15
N LYS A 67 -4.51 5.69 -14.34
CA LYS A 67 -5.17 5.71 -13.01
C LYS A 67 -4.97 4.41 -12.20
N PRO A 68 -3.74 4.16 -11.74
CA PRO A 68 -3.37 2.88 -11.16
C PRO A 68 -3.92 2.69 -9.74
N VAL A 69 -4.31 1.46 -9.41
CA VAL A 69 -4.95 1.13 -8.12
C VAL A 69 -4.47 -0.22 -7.58
N LEU A 70 -4.47 -0.37 -6.25
CA LEU A 70 -4.34 -1.65 -5.55
C LEU A 70 -5.72 -2.17 -5.13
N THR A 71 -5.96 -3.45 -5.40
CA THR A 71 -7.21 -4.19 -5.16
C THR A 71 -6.90 -5.57 -4.56
N SER A 72 -7.83 -6.54 -4.65
CA SER A 72 -7.77 -7.85 -3.97
C SER A 72 -7.75 -7.70 -2.45
N ASP A 73 -6.65 -8.06 -1.78
CA ASP A 73 -6.60 -8.09 -0.32
C ASP A 73 -6.54 -6.70 0.32
N TRP A 74 -6.49 -5.64 -0.47
CA TRP A 74 -6.46 -4.26 0.05
C TRP A 74 -7.60 -3.98 1.04
N ILE A 75 -8.84 -4.32 0.71
CA ILE A 75 -9.97 -4.08 1.62
C ILE A 75 -9.92 -5.01 2.84
N LYS A 76 -9.35 -6.22 2.70
CA LYS A 76 -9.10 -7.10 3.85
C LYS A 76 -8.03 -6.49 4.78
N TYR A 77 -6.99 -5.88 4.22
CA TYR A 77 -5.97 -5.15 4.96
C TYR A 77 -6.58 -3.99 5.74
N VAL A 78 -7.36 -3.12 5.07
CA VAL A 78 -8.09 -2.00 5.69
C VAL A 78 -8.95 -2.47 6.86
N LYS A 79 -9.77 -3.51 6.65
CA LYS A 79 -10.64 -4.08 7.70
C LYS A 79 -9.84 -4.67 8.85
N LYS A 80 -8.78 -5.45 8.56
CA LYS A 80 -7.96 -6.10 9.59
C LYS A 80 -7.20 -5.11 10.45
N LYS A 81 -6.78 -3.99 9.87
CA LYS A 81 -6.05 -2.91 10.54
C LYS A 81 -6.98 -1.82 11.07
N CYS A 82 -8.30 -1.96 10.88
CA CYS A 82 -9.32 -1.00 11.27
C CYS A 82 -9.01 0.43 10.79
N LEU A 83 -8.60 0.58 9.52
CA LEU A 83 -8.24 1.87 8.94
C LEU A 83 -9.49 2.65 8.50
N LYS A 84 -9.43 3.97 8.63
CA LYS A 84 -10.46 4.93 8.23
C LYS A 84 -9.86 6.05 7.39
N GLU A 85 -10.72 6.94 6.90
CA GLU A 85 -10.29 8.16 6.23
C GLU A 85 -9.35 8.97 7.15
N ASP A 86 -8.39 9.68 6.55
CA ASP A 86 -7.29 10.39 7.21
C ASP A 86 -6.21 9.53 7.88
N ASP A 87 -6.39 8.21 8.03
CA ASP A 87 -5.28 7.32 8.39
C ASP A 87 -4.22 7.28 7.27
N GLU A 88 -3.02 6.80 7.59
CA GLU A 88 -1.90 6.79 6.65
C GLU A 88 -1.47 5.36 6.32
N VAL A 89 -1.04 5.17 5.07
CA VAL A 89 -0.36 3.96 4.63
C VAL A 89 0.96 4.32 3.96
N SER A 90 2.00 3.55 4.25
CA SER A 90 3.32 3.67 3.66
C SER A 90 3.70 2.37 2.96
N PHE A 91 4.25 2.50 1.76
CA PHE A 91 4.75 1.39 0.96
C PHE A 91 6.26 1.52 0.80
N PHE A 92 6.97 0.40 0.94
CA PHE A 92 8.42 0.37 0.99
C PHE A 92 8.99 -0.67 0.04
N TYR A 93 10.24 -0.44 -0.35
CA TYR A 93 11.15 -1.51 -0.67
C TYR A 93 11.81 -2.01 0.61
N VAL A 94 11.94 -3.33 0.74
CA VAL A 94 12.47 -4.01 1.91
C VAL A 94 13.55 -4.99 1.47
N LYS A 95 14.66 -5.05 2.21
CA LYS A 95 15.66 -6.10 2.10
C LYS A 95 15.92 -6.66 3.49
N LYS A 96 15.61 -7.93 3.70
CA LYS A 96 15.93 -8.63 4.94
C LYS A 96 17.42 -8.98 4.97
N ASP A 97 17.97 -9.10 6.16
CA ASP A 97 19.39 -9.45 6.31
C ASP A 97 19.60 -10.87 5.80
N GLY A 98 20.64 -11.07 4.99
CA GLY A 98 20.93 -12.35 4.34
C GLY A 98 20.11 -12.65 3.08
N GLU A 99 19.12 -11.82 2.70
CA GLU A 99 18.42 -11.96 1.43
C GLU A 99 19.00 -11.03 0.35
N GLU A 100 19.19 -11.54 -0.86
CA GLU A 100 19.64 -10.71 -2.00
C GLU A 100 18.49 -9.93 -2.65
N ARG A 101 17.27 -10.48 -2.60
CA ARG A 101 16.11 -9.95 -3.32
C ARG A 101 15.40 -8.84 -2.55
N LEU A 102 15.12 -7.76 -3.26
CA LEU A 102 14.25 -6.68 -2.78
C LEU A 102 12.78 -7.13 -2.77
N GLN A 103 12.10 -6.94 -1.65
CA GLN A 103 10.68 -7.20 -1.45
C GLN A 103 9.89 -5.89 -1.34
N PHE A 104 8.56 -5.98 -1.36
CA PHE A 104 7.69 -4.87 -1.01
C PHE A 104 7.23 -4.96 0.44
N GLY A 105 7.08 -3.82 1.09
CA GLY A 105 6.53 -3.70 2.45
C GLY A 105 5.34 -2.75 2.50
N VAL A 106 4.42 -2.98 3.44
CA VAL A 106 3.29 -2.11 3.74
C VAL A 106 3.14 -1.89 5.25
N GLN A 107 2.93 -0.64 5.65
CA GLN A 107 2.72 -0.22 7.04
C GLN A 107 1.56 0.75 7.10
N ALA A 108 0.69 0.61 8.09
CA ALA A 108 -0.38 1.56 8.33
C ALA A 108 -0.19 2.28 9.67
N ARG A 109 -0.66 3.53 9.70
CA ARG A 109 -0.68 4.39 10.88
C ARG A 109 -2.07 4.95 11.07
N LYS A 110 -2.64 4.72 12.25
CA LYS A 110 -3.94 5.27 12.61
C LYS A 110 -3.79 6.64 13.23
N LYS A 111 -4.66 7.55 12.82
CA LYS A 111 -4.82 8.85 13.43
C LYS A 111 -5.84 8.77 14.56
N SER A 112 -5.40 9.08 15.77
CA SER A 112 -6.27 9.35 16.91
C SER A 112 -6.16 10.82 17.29
N ARG A 113 -7.25 11.39 17.81
CA ARG A 113 -7.27 12.76 18.32
C ARG A 113 -7.66 12.72 19.78
N LEU A 114 -6.82 13.27 20.64
CA LEU A 114 -7.05 13.37 22.07
C LEU A 114 -6.79 14.81 22.50
N MET A 115 -7.79 15.45 23.13
CA MET A 115 -7.70 16.85 23.59
C MET A 115 -7.17 17.81 22.52
N GLY A 116 -7.71 17.72 21.30
CA GLY A 116 -7.32 18.59 20.18
C GLY A 116 -6.01 18.21 19.48
N THR A 117 -5.20 17.32 20.06
CA THR A 117 -3.89 16.91 19.55
C THR A 117 -3.98 15.60 18.78
N ASP A 118 -3.27 15.52 17.65
CA ASP A 118 -3.22 14.35 16.79
C ASP A 118 -2.09 13.41 17.21
N PHE A 119 -2.42 12.13 17.40
CA PHE A 119 -1.48 11.05 17.69
C PHE A 119 -1.54 9.99 16.60
N TRP A 120 -0.42 9.31 16.40
CA TRP A 120 -0.27 8.31 15.35
C TRP A 120 0.27 7.01 15.94
N SER A 121 -0.43 5.92 15.69
CA SER A 121 -0.03 4.57 16.12
C SER A 121 0.15 3.65 14.91
N ASP A 122 1.27 2.93 14.86
CA ASP A 122 1.48 1.87 13.89
C ASP A 122 0.53 0.68 14.18
N VAL A 123 -0.06 0.09 13.14
CA VAL A 123 -1.02 -1.03 13.27
C VAL A 123 -0.78 -2.17 12.30
#